data_AF-A0A7W9GLI0-F1
#
_entry.id   AF-A0A7W9GLI0-F1
#
_cell.length_a   1.000
_cell.length_b   1.000
_cell.length_c   1.000
_cell.angle_alpha   90.00
_cell.angle_beta   90.00
_cell.angle_gamma   90.00
#
_symmetry.space_group_name_H-M   'P 1'
#
loop_
_entity.id
_entity.type
_entity.pdbx_description
1 polymer ?
#
loop_
_entity_poly.entity_id
_entity_poly.type
_entity_poly.pdbx_seq_one_letter_code
_entity_poly.pdbx_strand_id
1 'polypeptide(L)'
;MRARTVRDLGALVREARRLSGMTQAELAAAVGVSRDWVIRLERGHPRLEAQLVLDALAVAGLAVDIAVEDGAPKAEHDPFGRLLGGLVEGTDRE
;
A
#
# COMPACT_ATOMS: atom_id res chain seq x y z
N MET A 1 14.59 -2.64 3.00
CA MET A 1 14.24 -3.30 1.71
C MET A 1 13.08 -2.54 1.08
N ARG A 2 12.92 -2.51 -0.25
CA ARG A 2 11.82 -1.79 -0.94
C ARG A 2 11.04 -2.76 -1.80
N ALA A 3 9.72 -2.80 -1.64
CA ALA A 3 8.82 -3.51 -2.54
C ALA A 3 8.26 -2.53 -3.57
N ARG A 4 8.33 -2.89 -4.86
CA ARG A 4 7.69 -2.14 -5.96
C ARG A 4 6.59 -2.93 -6.64
N THR A 5 6.53 -4.23 -6.37
CA THR A 5 5.54 -5.15 -6.91
C THR A 5 4.96 -6.06 -5.83
N VAL A 6 3.82 -6.68 -6.11
CA VAL A 6 3.23 -7.72 -5.25
C VAL A 6 4.16 -8.92 -5.06
N ARG A 7 5.03 -9.22 -6.03
CA ARG A 7 6.04 -10.28 -5.92
C ARG A 7 7.12 -9.91 -4.91
N ASP A 8 7.59 -8.66 -4.94
CA ASP A 8 8.56 -8.18 -3.96
C ASP A 8 7.95 -8.23 -2.56
N LEU A 9 6.71 -7.76 -2.41
CA LEU A 9 5.99 -7.79 -1.15
C LEU A 9 5.85 -9.20 -0.59
N GLY A 10 5.43 -10.17 -1.43
CA GLY A 10 5.32 -11.57 -1.05
C GLY A 10 6.65 -12.19 -0.61
N ALA A 11 7.75 -11.82 -1.28
CA ALA A 11 9.09 -12.25 -0.90
C ALA A 11 9.51 -11.69 0.46
N LEU A 12 9.21 -10.41 0.74
CA LEU A 12 9.47 -9.80 2.05
C LEU A 12 8.70 -10.47 3.18
N VAL A 13 7.40 -10.74 2.98
CA VAL A 13 6.58 -11.48 3.96
C VAL A 13 7.17 -12.86 4.22
N ARG A 14 7.54 -13.59 3.17
CA ARG A 14 8.14 -14.92 3.29
C ARG A 14 9.42 -14.88 4.10
N GLU A 15 10.29 -13.92 3.83
CA GLU A 15 11.57 -13.79 4.52
C GLU A 15 11.36 -13.44 6.00
N ALA A 16 10.53 -12.44 6.30
CA ALA A 16 10.22 -12.04 7.66
C ALA A 16 9.60 -13.19 8.47
N ARG A 17 8.65 -13.93 7.88
CA ARG A 17 8.06 -15.13 8.50
C ARG A 17 9.12 -16.19 8.82
N ARG A 18 10.08 -16.43 7.93
CA ARG A 18 11.15 -17.42 8.18
C ARG A 18 12.10 -16.96 9.27
N LEU A 19 12.44 -15.67 9.31
CA LEU A 19 13.27 -15.08 10.35
C LEU A 19 12.59 -15.13 11.73
N SER A 20 11.27 -15.04 11.79
CA SER A 20 10.50 -15.21 13.03
C SER A 20 10.26 -16.68 13.43
N GLY A 21 10.77 -17.64 12.65
CA GLY A 21 10.59 -19.08 12.91
C GLY A 21 9.19 -19.61 12.63
N MET A 22 8.30 -18.79 12.07
CA MET A 22 6.92 -19.20 11.76
C MET A 22 6.86 -20.06 10.50
N THR A 23 5.99 -21.05 10.52
CA THR A 23 5.50 -21.79 9.34
C THR A 23 4.40 -20.98 8.63
N GLN A 24 4.11 -21.33 7.38
CA GLN A 24 2.99 -20.71 6.65
C GLN A 24 1.64 -20.95 7.33
N ALA A 25 1.47 -22.09 8.02
CA ALA A 25 0.24 -22.41 8.73
C ALA A 25 0.06 -21.53 9.98
N GLU A 26 1.15 -21.25 10.71
CA GLU A 26 1.11 -20.37 11.89
C GLU A 26 0.81 -18.93 11.50
N LEU A 27 1.43 -18.41 10.43
CA LEU A 27 1.08 -17.08 9.91
C LEU A 27 -0.39 -17.03 9.48
N ALA A 28 -0.87 -18.08 8.79
CA ALA A 28 -2.27 -18.16 8.36
C ALA A 28 -3.23 -18.14 9.54
N ALA A 29 -2.94 -18.91 10.59
CA ALA A 29 -3.75 -18.97 11.81
C ALA A 29 -3.78 -17.62 12.54
N ALA A 30 -2.64 -16.95 12.66
CA ALA A 30 -2.54 -15.65 13.32
C ALA A 30 -3.28 -14.53 12.56
N VAL A 31 -3.35 -14.62 11.23
CA VAL A 31 -4.09 -13.66 10.38
C VAL A 31 -5.58 -14.04 10.24
N GLY A 32 -5.96 -15.30 10.52
CA GLY A 32 -7.33 -15.78 10.35
C GLY A 32 -7.68 -16.18 8.92
N VAL A 33 -6.71 -16.69 8.15
CA VAL A 33 -6.86 -17.10 6.73
C VAL A 33 -6.44 -18.55 6.51
N SER A 34 -6.66 -19.07 5.29
CA SER A 34 -6.19 -20.40 4.93
C SER A 34 -4.68 -20.42 4.65
N ARG A 35 -4.03 -21.57 4.86
CA ARG A 35 -2.61 -21.75 4.47
C ARG A 35 -2.37 -21.48 2.97
N ASP A 36 -3.32 -21.85 2.11
CA ASP A 36 -3.23 -21.56 0.67
C ASP A 36 -3.21 -20.06 0.39
N TRP A 37 -3.98 -19.27 1.14
CA TRP A 37 -3.93 -17.82 1.04
C TRP A 37 -2.52 -17.28 1.30
N VAL A 38 -1.84 -17.76 2.36
CA VAL A 38 -0.44 -17.39 2.65
C VAL A 38 0.52 -17.84 1.53
N ILE A 39 0.33 -19.05 0.99
CA ILE A 39 1.12 -19.54 -0.15
C ILE A 39 0.95 -18.60 -1.37
N ARG A 40 -0.28 -18.15 -1.65
CA ARG A 40 -0.56 -17.21 -2.75
C ARG A 40 0.07 -15.84 -2.48
N LEU A 41 0.00 -15.34 -1.25
CA LEU A 41 0.68 -14.11 -0.83
C LEU A 41 2.19 -14.19 -1.07
N GLU A 42 2.86 -15.23 -0.56
CA GLU A 42 4.31 -15.39 -0.69
C GLU A 42 4.78 -15.62 -2.14
N ARG A 43 3.87 -16.05 -3.02
CA ARG A 43 4.12 -16.17 -4.47
C ARG A 43 3.84 -14.87 -5.23
N GLY A 44 3.33 -13.84 -4.57
CA GLY A 44 3.00 -12.54 -5.17
C GLY A 44 1.72 -12.57 -6.00
N HIS A 45 0.70 -13.32 -5.58
CA HIS A 45 -0.58 -13.36 -6.28
C HIS A 45 -1.21 -11.95 -6.35
N PRO A 46 -1.57 -11.45 -7.54
CA PRO A 46 -1.94 -10.03 -7.72
C PRO A 46 -3.33 -9.66 -7.19
N ARG A 47 -4.16 -10.66 -6.91
CA ARG A 47 -5.53 -10.47 -6.40
C ARG A 47 -5.63 -11.05 -4.99
N LEU A 48 -5.27 -10.23 -4.01
CA LEU A 48 -5.45 -10.49 -2.59
C LEU A 48 -6.08 -9.25 -1.97
N GLU A 49 -6.85 -9.45 -0.91
CA GLU A 49 -7.48 -8.35 -0.19
C GLU A 49 -6.42 -7.53 0.53
N ALA A 50 -6.40 -6.22 0.30
CA ALA A 50 -5.37 -5.33 0.83
C ALA A 50 -5.31 -5.38 2.36
N GLN A 51 -6.45 -5.45 3.04
CA GLN A 51 -6.49 -5.54 4.51
C GLN A 51 -5.75 -6.78 5.03
N LEU A 52 -6.05 -7.96 4.48
CA LEU A 52 -5.38 -9.20 4.88
C LEU A 52 -3.88 -9.19 4.58
N VAL A 53 -3.46 -8.49 3.51
CA VAL A 53 -2.04 -8.30 3.21
C VAL A 53 -1.36 -7.44 4.28
N LEU A 54 -2.00 -6.34 4.70
CA LEU A 54 -1.50 -5.49 5.78
C LEU A 54 -1.45 -6.24 7.13
N ASP A 55 -2.48 -7.02 7.44
CA ASP A 55 -2.51 -7.84 8.65
C ASP A 55 -1.38 -8.88 8.65
N ALA A 56 -1.13 -9.55 7.51
CA ALA A 56 -0.04 -10.49 7.36
C ALA A 56 1.34 -9.84 7.49
N LEU A 57 1.52 -8.61 6.98
CA LEU A 57 2.75 -7.84 7.18
C LEU A 57 2.97 -7.55 8.66
N ALA A 58 1.94 -7.06 9.35
CA ALA A 58 2.02 -6.76 10.78
C ALA A 58 2.36 -7.99 11.63
N VAL A 59 1.68 -9.12 11.39
CA VAL A 59 1.94 -10.40 12.08
C VAL A 59 3.35 -10.93 11.78
N ALA A 60 3.85 -10.74 10.56
CA ALA A 60 5.22 -11.10 10.19
C ALA A 60 6.29 -10.15 10.77
N GLY A 61 5.90 -9.10 11.50
CA GLY A 61 6.81 -8.12 12.09
C GLY A 61 7.30 -7.05 11.11
N LEU A 62 6.55 -6.80 10.03
CA LEU A 62 6.85 -5.78 9.02
C LEU A 62 5.93 -4.57 9.19
N ALA A 63 6.48 -3.37 8.95
CA ALA A 63 5.75 -2.12 8.87
C ALA A 63 5.71 -1.61 7.42
N VAL A 64 4.67 -0.85 7.07
CA VAL A 64 4.52 -0.19 5.78
C VAL A 64 4.51 1.31 5.99
N ASP A 65 5.45 2.00 5.34
CA ASP A 65 5.48 3.46 5.28
C ASP A 65 5.06 3.93 3.88
N ILE A 66 4.20 4.95 3.85
CA ILE A 66 3.78 5.61 2.62
C ILE A 66 4.51 6.94 2.54
N ALA A 67 5.27 7.14 1.46
CA ALA A 67 5.99 8.37 1.18
C ALA A 67 5.63 8.89 -0.21
N VAL A 68 5.59 10.21 -0.36
CA VAL A 68 5.49 10.86 -1.67
C VAL A 68 6.86 10.75 -2.35
N GLU A 69 6.91 10.24 -3.57
CA GLU A 69 8.15 10.24 -4.35
C GLU A 69 8.47 11.67 -4.80
N ASP A 70 9.71 12.11 -4.56
CA ASP A 70 10.22 13.38 -5.08
C ASP A 70 10.13 13.36 -6.62
N GLY A 71 9.35 14.29 -7.18
CA GLY A 71 9.05 14.35 -8.62
C GLY A 71 7.65 13.92 -9.01
N ALA A 72 6.76 13.62 -8.06
CA ALA A 72 5.33 13.55 -8.35
C ALA A 72 4.90 14.83 -9.08
N PRO A 73 4.11 14.75 -10.17
CA PRO A 73 3.66 15.94 -10.86
C PRO A 73 2.96 16.82 -9.83
N LYS A 74 3.55 17.99 -9.53
CA LYS A 74 2.81 19.06 -8.86
C LYS A 74 1.52 19.19 -9.65
N ALA A 75 0.38 19.20 -8.97
CA ALA A 75 -0.90 19.46 -9.60
C ALA A 75 -0.85 20.87 -10.22
N GLU A 76 -0.30 20.99 -11.42
CA GLU A 76 -0.13 22.25 -12.16
C GLU A 76 -1.34 22.50 -13.08
N HIS A 77 -2.45 21.83 -12.79
CA HIS A 77 -3.73 22.21 -13.34
C HIS A 77 -4.73 22.21 -12.21
N ASP A 78 -4.82 23.35 -11.52
CA ASP A 78 -6.09 23.78 -10.95
C ASP A 78 -6.95 24.30 -12.12
N PRO A 79 -7.88 23.48 -12.66
CA PRO A 79 -8.72 23.91 -13.77
C PRO A 79 -9.72 24.96 -13.30
N PHE A 80 -10.06 24.95 -12.01
CA PHE A 80 -11.05 25.82 -11.40
C PHE A 80 -10.47 27.17 -10.99
N GLY A 81 -9.19 27.25 -10.61
CA GLY A 81 -8.51 28.51 -10.33
C GLY A 81 -8.47 29.47 -11.52
N ARG A 82 -8.35 28.94 -12.74
CA ARG A 82 -8.47 29.75 -13.98
C ARG A 82 -9.91 30.16 -14.29
N LEU A 83 -10.88 29.32 -13.98
CA LEU A 83 -12.31 29.56 -14.26
C LEU A 83 -12.95 30.52 -13.25
N LEU A 84 -12.55 30.44 -11.98
CA LEU A 84 -13.17 31.18 -10.87
C LEU A 84 -12.37 32.42 -10.46
N GLY A 85 -11.12 32.58 -10.92
CA GLY A 85 -10.30 33.76 -10.64
C GLY A 85 -10.93 35.08 -11.10
N GLY A 86 -11.70 35.06 -12.21
CA GLY A 86 -12.41 36.24 -12.72
C GLY A 86 -13.73 36.56 -12.01
N LEU A 87 -14.20 35.69 -11.10
CA LEU A 87 -15.46 35.90 -10.36
C LEU A 87 -15.27 36.66 -9.04
N VAL A 88 -14.04 36.76 -8.53
CA VAL A 88 -13.74 37.45 -7.26
C VAL A 88 -13.45 38.95 -7.47
N GLU A 89 -13.03 39.37 -8.67
CA GLU A 89 -12.63 40.76 -8.95
C GLU A 89 -13.79 41.69 -9.38
N GLY A 90 -15.04 41.20 -9.39
CA GLY A 90 -16.20 41.92 -9.93
C GLY A 90 -17.05 42.70 -8.93
N THR A 91 -16.71 42.74 -7.64
CA THR A 91 -17.57 43.32 -6.59
C THR A 91 -17.12 44.66 -6.04
N ASP A 92 -16.47 45.53 -6.83
CA ASP A 92 -16.34 46.96 -6.48
C ASP A 92 -16.27 47.83 -7.74
N ARG A 93 -17.42 48.34 -8.17
CA ARG A 93 -17.56 49.59 -8.93
C ARG A 93 -18.80 50.32 -8.46
N GLU A 94 -18.63 51.18 -7.45
CA GLU A 94 -19.43 52.40 -7.28
C GLU A 94 -19.00 53.46 -8.29
#